data_AF-A0AAU8AF68-F1
#
_entry.id   AF-A0AAU8AF68-F1
#
_cell.length_a   1.000
_cell.length_b   1.000
_cell.length_c   1.000
_cell.angle_alpha   90.00
_cell.angle_beta   90.00
_cell.angle_gamma   90.00
#
_symmetry.space_group_name_H-M   'P 1'
#
loop_
_entity.id
_entity.type
_entity.pdbx_description
1 polymer ?
#
loop_
_entity_poly.entity_id
_entity_poly.type
_entity_poly.pdbx_seq_one_letter_code
_entity_poly.pdbx_strand_id
1 'polypeptide(L)'
;MKRKLRKHWRAGLSDGAIAGKLGCGRSLVRKLRLELALPAVATAQRFDDAQLQSLHAEGRSDADLAHALGVALSTIARRRRALGLAANLTEGSVGRPKGPIAFSEDELRAKHSEGLKDAEIAACLNVSAYTVQRWRLRFGLALNARAEMTLEDGGDDPRTCMLREAARRAFAMTPADPRVLTMLEPFVAEEMRRALA
;
A
#
# COMPACT_ATOMS: atom_id res chain seq x y z
N MET A 1 22.79 -12.30 -33.99
CA MET A 1 22.02 -12.81 -32.83
C MET A 1 20.81 -13.68 -33.23
N LYS A 2 19.91 -13.18 -34.10
CA LYS A 2 18.69 -13.88 -34.58
C LYS A 2 18.90 -15.33 -35.05
N ARG A 3 19.96 -15.60 -35.81
CA ARG A 3 20.33 -16.96 -36.27
C ARG A 3 20.61 -17.94 -35.12
N LYS A 4 21.33 -17.50 -34.07
CA LYS A 4 21.63 -18.31 -32.87
C LYS A 4 20.36 -18.57 -32.05
N LEU A 5 19.50 -17.56 -31.90
CA LEU A 5 18.18 -17.70 -31.27
C LEU A 5 17.34 -18.77 -31.98
N ARG A 6 17.20 -18.69 -33.31
CA ARG A 6 16.43 -19.68 -34.08
C ARG A 6 16.96 -21.10 -33.93
N LYS A 7 18.29 -21.27 -33.86
CA LYS A 7 18.93 -22.56 -33.58
C LYS A 7 18.54 -23.11 -32.22
N HIS A 8 18.63 -22.30 -31.16
CA HIS A 8 18.27 -22.73 -29.80
C HIS A 8 16.76 -22.96 -29.63
N TRP A 9 15.92 -22.15 -30.28
CA TRP A 9 14.46 -22.34 -30.29
C TRP A 9 14.05 -23.65 -30.97
N ARG A 10 14.67 -23.99 -32.12
CA ARG A 10 14.44 -25.29 -32.78
C ARG A 10 14.87 -26.48 -31.92
N ALA A 11 15.83 -26.29 -31.03
CA ALA A 11 16.24 -27.29 -30.05
C ALA A 11 15.30 -27.37 -28.82
N GLY A 12 14.16 -26.67 -28.84
CA GLY A 12 13.14 -26.73 -27.78
C GLY A 12 13.48 -25.92 -26.53
N LEU A 13 14.46 -25.02 -26.58
CA LEU A 13 14.81 -24.21 -25.41
C LEU A 13 13.79 -23.10 -25.18
N SER A 14 13.45 -22.85 -23.91
CA SER A 14 12.64 -21.71 -23.50
C SER A 14 13.38 -20.39 -23.67
N ASP A 15 12.65 -19.27 -23.75
CA ASP A 15 13.23 -17.92 -23.87
C ASP A 15 14.25 -17.64 -22.73
N GLY A 16 14.00 -18.18 -21.53
CA GLY A 16 14.92 -18.08 -20.39
C GLY A 16 16.24 -18.86 -20.60
N ALA A 17 16.15 -20.09 -21.10
CA ALA A 17 17.33 -20.90 -21.39
C ALA A 17 18.15 -20.32 -22.55
N ILE A 18 17.48 -19.80 -23.58
CA ILE A 18 18.14 -19.10 -24.69
C ILE A 18 18.84 -17.83 -24.20
N ALA A 19 18.18 -17.05 -23.33
CA ALA A 19 18.75 -15.85 -22.74
C ALA A 19 20.05 -16.15 -21.97
N GLY A 20 20.05 -17.21 -21.16
CA GLY A 20 21.24 -17.68 -20.45
C GLY A 20 22.36 -18.10 -21.41
N LYS A 21 22.05 -18.88 -22.46
CA LYS A 21 23.06 -19.31 -23.45
C LYS A 21 23.63 -18.18 -24.30
N LEU A 22 22.86 -17.12 -24.51
CA LEU A 22 23.29 -15.96 -25.31
C LEU A 22 23.85 -14.83 -24.44
N GLY A 23 23.85 -14.96 -23.12
CA GLY A 23 24.33 -13.91 -22.19
C GLY A 23 23.52 -12.62 -22.27
N CYS A 24 22.22 -12.70 -22.52
CA CYS A 24 21.37 -11.52 -22.75
C CYS A 24 20.08 -11.55 -21.94
N GLY A 25 19.39 -10.41 -21.87
CA GLY A 25 18.11 -10.31 -21.15
C GLY A 25 16.97 -11.10 -21.81
N ARG A 26 16.12 -11.73 -20.99
CA ARG A 26 14.93 -12.49 -21.45
C ARG A 26 13.99 -11.66 -22.35
N SER A 27 13.84 -10.37 -22.06
CA SER A 27 13.02 -9.44 -22.85
C SER A 27 13.54 -9.26 -24.28
N LEU A 28 14.87 -9.26 -24.47
CA LEU A 28 15.48 -9.18 -25.79
C LEU A 28 15.21 -10.45 -26.61
N VAL A 29 15.36 -11.63 -25.99
CA VAL A 29 15.03 -12.91 -26.64
C VAL A 29 13.56 -12.95 -27.04
N ARG A 30 12.63 -12.53 -26.16
CA ARG A 30 11.21 -12.45 -26.47
C ARG A 30 10.94 -11.53 -27.68
N LYS A 31 11.52 -10.32 -27.69
CA LYS A 31 11.37 -9.37 -28.81
C LYS A 31 11.86 -10.00 -30.12
N LEU A 32 13.08 -10.56 -30.11
CA LEU A 32 13.66 -11.20 -31.29
C LEU A 32 12.89 -12.45 -31.74
N ARG A 33 12.29 -13.21 -30.82
CA ARG A 33 11.44 -14.36 -31.12
C ARG A 33 10.15 -13.91 -31.84
N LEU A 34 9.51 -12.85 -31.35
CA LEU A 34 8.30 -12.27 -31.97
C LEU A 34 8.60 -11.66 -33.35
N GLU A 35 9.71 -10.95 -33.51
CA GLU A 35 10.16 -10.43 -34.82
C GLU A 35 10.40 -11.54 -35.86
N LEU A 36 10.72 -12.76 -35.40
CA LEU A 36 10.92 -13.94 -36.24
C LEU A 36 9.63 -14.78 -36.40
N ALA A 37 8.49 -14.30 -35.90
CA ALA A 37 7.20 -15.01 -35.88
C ALA A 37 7.27 -16.43 -35.27
N LEU A 38 8.15 -16.63 -34.28
CA LEU A 38 8.30 -17.92 -33.62
C LEU A 38 7.37 -18.02 -32.42
N PRO A 39 6.53 -19.08 -32.31
CA PRO A 39 5.67 -19.25 -31.15
C PRO A 39 6.51 -19.50 -29.89
N ALA A 40 5.94 -19.17 -28.73
CA ALA A 40 6.60 -19.48 -27.47
C ALA A 40 6.68 -21.01 -27.32
N VAL A 41 7.85 -21.51 -26.95
CA VAL A 41 7.97 -22.90 -26.53
C VAL A 41 7.21 -23.03 -25.21
N ALA A 42 6.21 -23.91 -25.18
CA ALA A 42 5.51 -24.23 -23.95
C ALA A 42 6.54 -24.79 -22.96
N THR A 43 6.82 -24.05 -21.90
CA THR A 43 7.56 -24.61 -20.77
C THR A 43 6.63 -25.61 -20.11
N ALA A 44 7.10 -26.86 -19.94
CA ALA A 44 6.42 -27.81 -19.09
C ALA A 44 6.06 -27.11 -17.77
N GLN A 45 4.78 -27.13 -17.43
CA GLN A 45 4.38 -26.65 -16.12
C GLN A 45 5.10 -27.52 -15.08
N ARG A 46 5.67 -26.89 -14.04
CA ARG A 46 6.44 -27.62 -13.02
C ARG A 46 5.64 -28.72 -12.33
N PHE A 47 4.32 -28.60 -12.35
CA PHE A 47 3.34 -29.57 -11.89
C PHE A 47 2.05 -29.36 -12.68
N ASP A 48 1.26 -30.42 -12.82
CA ASP A 48 -0.06 -30.36 -13.46
C ASP A 48 -1.17 -30.08 -12.44
N ASP A 49 -2.36 -29.74 -12.93
CA ASP A 49 -3.48 -29.38 -12.07
C ASP A 49 -4.05 -30.60 -11.33
N ALA A 50 -3.85 -31.82 -11.87
CA ALA A 50 -4.25 -33.08 -11.24
C ALA A 50 -3.40 -33.37 -9.99
N GLN A 51 -2.09 -33.16 -10.05
CA GLN A 51 -1.15 -33.28 -8.93
C GLN A 51 -1.48 -32.26 -7.85
N LEU A 52 -1.84 -31.02 -8.23
CA LEU A 52 -2.30 -30.01 -7.28
C LEU A 52 -3.61 -30.43 -6.59
N GLN A 53 -4.58 -30.93 -7.33
CA GLN A 53 -5.87 -31.41 -6.79
C GLN A 53 -5.69 -32.58 -5.84
N SER A 54 -4.87 -33.57 -6.20
CA SER A 54 -4.59 -34.74 -5.35
C SER A 54 -3.99 -34.32 -4.01
N LEU A 55 -2.93 -33.51 -4.05
CA LEU A 55 -2.26 -33.04 -2.83
C LEU A 55 -3.15 -32.11 -2.00
N HIS A 56 -4.02 -31.33 -2.65
CA HIS A 56 -5.01 -30.50 -1.98
C HIS A 56 -6.10 -31.34 -1.30
N ALA A 57 -6.55 -32.44 -1.93
CA ALA A 57 -7.50 -33.38 -1.36
C ALA A 57 -6.95 -34.14 -0.14
N GLU A 58 -5.62 -34.30 -0.05
CA GLU A 58 -4.94 -34.80 1.16
C GLU A 58 -4.98 -33.81 2.36
N GLY A 59 -5.60 -32.64 2.20
CA GLY A 59 -5.71 -31.63 3.25
C GLY A 59 -4.48 -30.74 3.42
N ARG A 60 -3.50 -30.80 2.50
CA ARG A 60 -2.28 -30.00 2.57
C ARG A 60 -2.57 -28.51 2.39
N SER A 61 -1.88 -27.67 3.17
CA SER A 61 -2.01 -26.22 3.06
C SER A 61 -1.31 -25.67 1.82
N ASP A 62 -1.62 -24.42 1.43
CA ASP A 62 -0.95 -23.74 0.31
C ASP A 62 0.58 -23.64 0.54
N ALA A 63 1.03 -23.59 1.80
CA ALA A 63 2.45 -23.57 2.15
C ALA A 63 3.11 -24.93 1.95
N ASP A 64 2.45 -26.01 2.38
CA ASP A 64 2.95 -27.37 2.19
C ASP A 64 3.01 -27.75 0.71
N LEU A 65 1.98 -27.36 -0.04
CA LEU A 65 1.92 -27.52 -1.49
C LEU A 65 3.06 -26.77 -2.19
N ALA A 66 3.33 -25.53 -1.76
CA ALA A 66 4.41 -24.72 -2.31
C ALA A 66 5.78 -25.37 -2.07
N HIS A 67 6.01 -25.89 -0.87
CA HIS A 67 7.22 -26.63 -0.52
C HIS A 67 7.33 -27.94 -1.32
N ALA A 68 6.29 -28.76 -1.34
CA ALA A 68 6.27 -30.05 -2.03
C ALA A 68 6.48 -29.92 -3.54
N LEU A 69 5.94 -28.87 -4.16
CA LEU A 69 6.01 -28.63 -5.60
C LEU A 69 7.16 -27.69 -6.00
N GLY A 70 7.96 -27.20 -5.05
CA GLY A 70 9.09 -26.31 -5.31
C GLY A 70 8.71 -25.00 -6.01
N VAL A 71 7.55 -24.43 -5.65
CA VAL A 71 7.02 -23.19 -6.24
C VAL A 71 6.65 -22.17 -5.16
N ALA A 72 6.51 -20.91 -5.56
CA ALA A 72 6.07 -19.88 -4.62
C ALA A 72 4.61 -20.10 -4.18
N LEU A 73 4.30 -19.76 -2.92
CA LEU A 73 2.94 -19.84 -2.36
C LEU A 73 1.91 -19.07 -3.20
N SER A 74 2.29 -17.90 -3.74
CA SER A 74 1.43 -17.11 -4.64
C SER A 74 1.06 -17.86 -5.92
N THR A 75 1.90 -18.79 -6.39
CA THR A 75 1.62 -19.63 -7.56
C THR A 75 0.55 -20.67 -7.22
N ILE A 76 0.69 -21.37 -6.09
CA ILE A 76 -0.32 -22.31 -5.59
C ILE A 76 -1.65 -21.61 -5.36
N ALA A 77 -1.65 -20.52 -4.57
CA ALA A 77 -2.88 -19.80 -4.24
C ALA A 77 -3.60 -19.25 -5.50
N ARG A 78 -2.86 -18.84 -6.53
CA ARG A 78 -3.44 -18.42 -7.80
C ARG A 78 -4.06 -19.60 -8.56
N ARG A 79 -3.34 -20.72 -8.67
CA ARG A 79 -3.82 -21.91 -9.39
C ARG A 79 -5.00 -22.58 -8.70
N ARG A 80 -4.91 -22.76 -7.38
CA ARG A 80 -5.98 -23.29 -6.54
C ARG A 80 -7.29 -22.51 -6.75
N ARG A 81 -7.22 -21.17 -6.75
CA ARG A 81 -8.37 -20.31 -7.06
C ARG A 81 -8.89 -20.47 -8.49
N ALA A 82 -7.99 -20.62 -9.48
CA ALA A 82 -8.40 -20.86 -10.87
C ALA A 82 -9.12 -22.21 -11.03
N LEU A 83 -8.82 -23.19 -10.17
CA LEU A 83 -9.49 -24.49 -10.10
C LEU A 83 -10.72 -24.50 -9.16
N GLY A 84 -11.09 -23.36 -8.58
CA GLY A 84 -12.25 -23.26 -7.66
C GLY A 84 -12.05 -23.94 -6.30
N LEU A 85 -10.83 -24.34 -5.94
CA LEU A 85 -10.55 -25.06 -4.71
C LEU A 85 -10.44 -24.07 -3.52
N ALA A 86 -11.09 -24.40 -2.38
CA ALA A 86 -10.99 -23.63 -1.15
C ALA A 86 -9.58 -23.72 -0.52
N ALA A 87 -9.19 -22.77 0.32
CA ALA A 87 -7.89 -22.86 0.99
C ALA A 87 -7.99 -23.91 2.11
N ASN A 88 -7.03 -24.84 2.17
CA ASN A 88 -6.85 -25.67 3.34
C ASN A 88 -6.15 -24.81 4.40
N LEU A 89 -6.88 -24.48 5.45
CA LEU A 89 -6.36 -23.72 6.58
C LEU A 89 -5.66 -24.72 7.52
N THR A 90 -4.41 -24.45 7.88
CA THR A 90 -3.76 -25.14 9.00
C THR A 90 -4.41 -24.69 10.31
N GLU A 91 -4.40 -25.53 11.33
CA GLU A 91 -4.78 -25.12 12.69
C GLU A 91 -3.97 -23.88 13.09
N GLY A 92 -4.67 -22.82 13.52
CA GLY A 92 -4.08 -21.51 13.84
C GLY A 92 -3.98 -20.52 12.68
N SER A 93 -4.16 -20.94 11.42
CA SER A 93 -4.26 -20.03 10.27
C SER A 93 -5.68 -19.48 10.12
N VAL A 94 -6.08 -18.64 11.06
CA VAL A 94 -7.26 -17.79 10.86
C VAL A 94 -6.84 -16.79 9.79
N GLY A 95 -7.27 -17.02 8.54
CA GLY A 95 -7.03 -16.06 7.46
C GLY A 95 -7.39 -14.66 7.96
N ARG A 96 -6.55 -13.66 7.66
CA ARG A 96 -6.75 -12.28 8.14
C ARG A 96 -8.23 -11.96 8.01
N PRO A 97 -8.95 -11.71 9.12
CA PRO A 97 -10.38 -11.53 9.04
C PRO A 97 -10.61 -10.44 8.00
N LYS A 98 -11.37 -10.77 6.94
CA LYS A 98 -11.99 -9.72 6.12
C LYS A 98 -13.06 -9.12 7.03
N GLY A 99 -12.60 -8.30 7.96
CA GLY A 99 -13.46 -7.64 8.90
C GLY A 99 -14.44 -6.78 8.13
N PRO A 100 -15.66 -6.60 8.65
CA PRO A 100 -16.49 -5.49 8.23
C PRO A 100 -15.64 -4.22 8.34
N ILE A 101 -15.86 -3.33 7.39
CA ILE A 101 -15.29 -2.00 7.35
C ILE A 101 -15.35 -1.41 8.77
N ALA A 102 -14.20 -1.17 9.38
CA ALA A 102 -14.12 -0.80 10.80
C ALA A 102 -14.67 0.61 11.10
N PHE A 103 -15.02 1.39 10.07
CA PHE A 103 -15.52 2.75 10.18
C PHE A 103 -16.26 3.19 8.90
N SER A 104 -17.33 3.96 9.05
CA SER A 104 -18.15 4.54 7.99
C SER A 104 -17.44 5.66 7.21
N GLU A 105 -17.99 6.03 6.06
CA GLU A 105 -17.52 7.21 5.31
C GLU A 105 -17.66 8.50 6.14
N ASP A 106 -18.75 8.63 6.90
CA ASP A 106 -19.03 9.82 7.72
C ASP A 106 -18.00 9.99 8.83
N GLU A 107 -17.61 8.88 9.49
CA GLU A 107 -16.55 8.89 10.51
C GLU A 107 -15.20 9.32 9.94
N LEU A 108 -14.89 8.87 8.72
CA LEU A 108 -13.68 9.31 8.02
C LEU A 108 -13.73 10.80 7.68
N ARG A 109 -14.86 11.30 7.16
CA ARG A 109 -15.04 12.70 6.79
C ARG A 109 -14.98 13.62 8.01
N ALA A 110 -15.60 13.23 9.11
CA ALA A 110 -15.54 13.98 10.37
C ALA A 110 -14.09 14.11 10.84
N LYS A 111 -13.37 12.99 10.94
CA LYS A 111 -11.96 12.98 11.38
C LYS A 111 -11.03 13.71 10.40
N HIS A 112 -11.31 13.63 9.10
CA HIS A 112 -10.57 14.38 8.08
C HIS A 112 -10.83 15.89 8.17
N SER A 113 -12.06 16.31 8.45
CA SER A 113 -12.43 17.72 8.64
C SER A 113 -11.85 18.35 9.91
N GLU A 114 -11.55 17.54 10.92
CA GLU A 114 -10.78 17.94 12.12
C GLU A 114 -9.29 18.26 11.79
N GLY A 115 -8.86 18.08 10.53
CA GLY A 115 -7.48 18.33 10.09
C GLY A 115 -6.51 17.21 10.44
N LEU A 116 -7.00 16.06 10.92
CA LEU A 116 -6.17 14.92 11.31
C LEU A 116 -5.51 14.29 10.08
N LYS A 117 -4.27 13.82 10.26
CA LYS A 117 -3.52 13.08 9.25
C LYS A 117 -3.97 11.63 9.18
N ASP A 118 -3.74 10.98 8.04
CA ASP A 118 -4.08 9.58 7.82
C ASP A 118 -3.58 8.63 8.95
N ALA A 119 -2.44 8.94 9.58
CA ALA A 119 -1.90 8.19 10.72
C ALA A 119 -2.67 8.41 12.03
N GLU A 120 -3.13 9.63 12.28
CA GLU A 120 -3.91 10.00 13.46
C GLU A 120 -5.33 9.45 13.35
N ILE A 121 -5.94 9.59 12.17
CA ILE A 121 -7.23 8.97 11.83
C ILE A 121 -7.14 7.45 11.99
N ALA A 122 -6.04 6.84 11.53
CA ALA A 122 -5.82 5.40 11.67
C ALA A 122 -5.74 4.95 13.12
N ALA A 123 -5.07 5.73 13.98
CA ALA A 123 -5.04 5.47 15.41
C ALA A 123 -6.44 5.63 16.04
N CYS A 124 -7.19 6.67 15.69
CA CYS A 124 -8.56 6.89 16.18
C CYS A 124 -9.53 5.78 15.78
N LEU A 125 -9.42 5.27 14.56
CA LEU A 125 -10.34 4.27 14.00
C LEU A 125 -9.81 2.83 14.17
N ASN A 126 -8.69 2.64 14.87
CA ASN A 126 -8.02 1.36 15.08
C ASN A 126 -7.82 0.55 13.77
N VAL A 127 -7.35 1.22 12.73
CA VAL A 127 -7.06 0.65 11.42
C VAL A 127 -5.64 0.98 10.98
N SER A 128 -5.20 0.37 9.87
CA SER A 128 -3.92 0.79 9.28
C SER A 128 -4.03 2.13 8.56
N ALA A 129 -2.97 2.94 8.59
CA ALA A 129 -2.87 4.18 7.80
C ALA A 129 -3.11 3.94 6.29
N TYR A 130 -2.71 2.77 5.78
CA TYR A 130 -2.99 2.36 4.41
C TYR A 130 -4.50 2.19 4.13
N THR A 131 -5.26 1.68 5.11
CA THR A 131 -6.72 1.56 5.02
C THR A 131 -7.34 2.96 4.91
N VAL A 132 -6.93 3.90 5.75
CA VAL A 132 -7.40 5.30 5.72
C VAL A 132 -7.05 5.97 4.41
N GLN A 133 -5.80 5.87 3.95
CA GLN A 133 -5.35 6.42 2.66
C GLN A 133 -6.22 5.91 1.50
N ARG A 134 -6.48 4.61 1.45
CA ARG A 134 -7.34 4.00 0.42
C ARG A 134 -8.75 4.53 0.45
N TRP A 135 -9.32 4.70 1.63
CA TRP A 135 -10.66 5.23 1.81
C TRP A 135 -10.72 6.72 1.44
N ARG A 136 -9.75 7.51 1.89
CA ARG A 136 -9.58 8.92 1.56
C ARG A 136 -9.55 9.14 0.04
N LEU A 137 -8.72 8.37 -0.67
CA LEU A 137 -8.64 8.41 -2.13
C LEU A 137 -9.95 7.99 -2.81
N ARG A 138 -10.64 6.98 -2.27
CA ARG A 138 -11.93 6.51 -2.80
C ARG A 138 -13.02 7.59 -2.73
N PHE A 139 -13.00 8.42 -1.69
CA PHE A 139 -13.99 9.48 -1.46
C PHE A 139 -13.51 10.86 -1.90
N GLY A 140 -12.38 10.93 -2.63
CA GLY A 140 -11.86 12.18 -3.19
C GLY A 140 -11.34 13.19 -2.16
N LEU A 141 -11.02 12.74 -0.94
CA LEU A 141 -10.51 13.60 0.12
C LEU A 141 -9.02 13.91 -0.11
N ALA A 142 -8.61 15.17 -0.02
CA ALA A 142 -7.21 15.58 -0.17
C ALA A 142 -6.35 15.10 1.00
N LEU A 143 -5.03 15.02 0.84
CA LEU A 143 -4.17 14.82 2.00
C LEU A 143 -4.27 16.04 2.90
N ASN A 144 -4.46 15.82 4.20
CA ASN A 144 -4.18 16.83 5.22
C ASN A 144 -2.65 16.95 5.34
N ALA A 145 -2.05 17.57 4.33
CA ALA A 145 -0.66 18.01 4.41
C ALA A 145 -0.58 19.08 5.49
N ARG A 146 0.58 19.17 6.16
CA ARG A 146 0.91 20.33 6.99
C ARG A 146 0.59 21.56 6.13
N ALA A 147 -0.30 22.44 6.59
CA ALA A 147 -0.59 23.69 5.89
C ALA A 147 0.75 24.24 5.41
N GLU A 148 0.92 24.34 4.09
CA GLU A 148 2.07 25.02 3.54
C GLU A 148 2.13 26.35 4.27
N MET A 149 3.29 26.60 4.87
CA MET A 149 3.68 27.92 5.31
C MET A 149 3.65 28.76 4.04
N THR A 150 2.50 29.35 3.74
CA THR A 150 2.36 30.40 2.74
C THR A 150 3.23 31.53 3.25
N LEU A 151 4.44 31.58 2.70
CA LEU A 151 5.36 32.70 2.80
C LEU A 151 4.74 33.84 2.00
N GLU A 152 3.70 34.46 2.55
CA GLU A 152 3.22 35.75 2.10
C GLU A 152 3.33 36.74 3.28
N ASP A 153 4.34 37.59 3.13
CA ASP A 153 4.64 38.85 3.79
C ASP A 153 4.54 38.98 5.32
N GLY A 154 5.71 39.27 5.91
CA GLY A 154 5.87 39.73 7.29
C GLY A 154 6.54 38.69 8.16
N GLY A 155 7.88 38.75 8.23
CA GLY A 155 8.70 37.83 9.01
C GLY A 155 8.32 37.81 10.49
N ASP A 156 7.55 36.81 10.89
CA ASP A 156 7.40 36.44 12.29
C ASP A 156 8.47 35.42 12.64
N ASP A 157 9.34 35.79 13.59
CA ASP A 157 10.37 34.93 14.17
C ASP A 157 9.76 33.58 14.61
N PRO A 158 10.45 32.44 14.44
CA PRO A 158 9.93 31.12 14.81
C PRO A 158 9.39 31.03 16.23
N ARG A 159 9.90 31.87 17.15
CA ARG A 159 9.41 31.99 18.53
C ARG A 159 7.99 32.57 18.58
N THR A 160 7.68 33.55 17.75
CA THR A 160 6.36 34.19 17.66
C THR A 160 5.29 33.22 17.16
N CYS A 161 5.65 32.38 16.17
CA CYS A 161 4.80 31.29 15.70
C CYS A 161 4.52 30.25 16.81
N MET A 162 5.55 29.82 17.55
CA MET A 162 5.36 28.89 18.67
C MET A 162 4.48 29.48 19.77
N LEU A 163 4.64 30.77 20.07
CA LEU A 163 3.85 31.46 21.11
C LEU A 163 2.38 31.60 20.71
N ARG A 164 2.05 31.88 19.44
CA ARG A 164 0.66 31.87 18.95
C ARG A 164 0.04 30.47 18.99
N GLU A 165 0.80 29.44 18.67
CA GLU A 165 0.29 28.07 18.76
C GLU A 165 0.03 27.67 20.22
N ALA A 166 0.94 28.04 21.13
CA ALA A 166 0.75 27.87 22.57
C ALA A 166 -0.48 28.65 23.07
N ALA A 167 -0.71 29.87 22.56
CA ALA A 167 -1.90 30.66 22.84
C ALA A 167 -3.19 29.96 22.44
N ARG A 168 -3.28 29.46 21.20
CA ARG A 168 -4.47 28.75 20.70
C ARG A 168 -4.75 27.47 21.50
N ARG A 169 -3.71 26.71 21.84
CA ARG A 169 -3.84 25.52 22.71
C ARG A 169 -4.25 25.88 24.13
N ALA A 170 -3.71 26.97 24.68
CA ALA A 170 -4.11 27.46 26.00
C ALA A 170 -5.58 27.90 26.03
N PHE A 171 -6.07 28.60 25.01
CA PHE A 171 -7.50 28.95 24.86
C PHE A 171 -8.40 27.72 24.84
N ALA A 172 -7.99 26.67 24.14
CA ALA A 172 -8.72 25.39 24.11
C ALA A 172 -8.71 24.66 25.46
N MET A 173 -7.80 25.00 26.37
CA MET A 173 -7.59 24.29 27.63
C MET A 173 -8.03 25.05 28.89
N THR A 174 -8.68 26.22 28.78
CA THR A 174 -9.00 27.09 29.94
C THR A 174 -7.78 27.30 30.85
N PRO A 175 -6.88 28.25 30.51
CA PRO A 175 -5.61 28.35 31.19
C PRO A 175 -5.80 29.00 32.56
N ALA A 176 -5.71 28.20 33.63
CA ALA A 176 -5.79 28.67 35.02
C ALA A 176 -4.47 29.29 35.54
N ASP A 177 -3.41 29.33 34.72
CA ASP A 177 -2.09 29.83 35.13
C ASP A 177 -1.91 31.33 34.78
N PRO A 178 -1.76 32.22 35.79
CA PRO A 178 -1.58 33.67 35.62
C PRO A 178 -0.35 34.07 34.78
N ARG A 179 0.69 33.23 34.74
CA ARG A 179 1.92 33.51 33.96
C ARG A 179 1.70 33.32 32.48
N VAL A 180 0.84 32.37 32.12
CA VAL A 180 0.46 32.13 30.72
C VAL A 180 -0.46 33.26 30.27
N LEU A 181 -1.46 33.63 31.08
CA LEU A 181 -2.42 34.70 30.76
C LEU A 181 -1.77 36.04 30.40
N THR A 182 -0.74 36.45 31.14
CA THR A 182 -0.01 37.71 30.89
C THR A 182 0.78 37.72 29.58
N MET A 183 1.24 36.55 29.10
CA MET A 183 1.86 36.44 27.77
C MET A 183 0.84 36.41 26.64
N LEU A 184 -0.40 36.01 26.94
CA LEU A 184 -1.46 35.89 25.94
C LEU A 184 -2.18 37.20 25.67
N GLU A 185 -2.36 38.07 26.67
CA GLU A 185 -3.14 39.32 26.55
C GLU A 185 -2.90 40.14 25.27
N PRO A 186 -1.65 40.51 24.90
CA PRO A 186 -1.43 41.34 23.72
C PRO A 186 -1.79 40.63 22.40
N PHE A 187 -1.55 39.31 22.33
CA PHE A 187 -1.83 38.51 21.14
C PHE A 187 -3.32 38.15 21.00
N VAL A 188 -4.00 37.98 22.13
CA VAL A 188 -5.46 37.76 22.18
C VAL A 188 -6.20 39.00 21.68
N ALA A 189 -5.79 40.18 22.15
CA ALA A 189 -6.37 41.44 21.70
C ALA A 189 -6.15 41.72 20.21
N GLU A 190 -5.08 41.18 19.61
CA GLU A 190 -4.79 41.29 18.18
C GLU A 190 -5.62 40.32 17.34
N GLU A 191 -5.74 39.05 17.76
CA GLU A 191 -6.59 38.08 17.06
C GLU A 191 -8.09 38.45 17.16
N MET A 192 -8.55 38.98 18.30
CA MET A 192 -9.94 39.46 18.43
C MET A 192 -10.23 40.67 17.51
N ARG A 193 -9.25 41.56 17.29
CA ARG A 193 -9.39 42.68 16.35
C ARG A 193 -9.44 42.22 14.90
N ARG A 194 -8.70 41.17 14.53
CA ARG A 194 -8.76 40.55 13.19
C ARG A 194 -10.07 39.81 12.94
N ALA A 195 -10.66 39.18 13.94
CA ALA A 195 -11.92 38.46 13.80
C ALA A 195 -13.15 39.38 13.64
N LEU A 196 -13.01 40.67 13.95
CA LEU A 196 -14.07 41.69 13.85
C LEU A 196 -13.96 42.58 12.60
N ALA A 197 -12.93 42.41 11.76
CA ALA A 197 -12.70 43.13 10.51
C ALA A 197 -13.14 42.30 9.30
#